data_AF-A0A923QTH3-F1
#
_entry.id   AF-A0A923QTH3-F1
#
_cell.length_a   1.000
_cell.length_b   1.000
_cell.length_c   1.000
_cell.angle_alpha   90.00
_cell.angle_beta   90.00
_cell.angle_gamma   90.00
#
_symmetry.space_group_name_H-M   'P 1'
#
loop_
_entity.id
_entity.type
_entity.pdbx_description
1 polymer ?
#
loop_
_entity_poly.entity_id
_entity_poly.type
_entity_poly.pdbx_seq_one_letter_code
_entity_poly.pdbx_strand_id
1 'polypeptide(L)'
;MIPYINIAPAEIEKTPHYKIHKLVLNHFRELVPKQKKYYLSSFSLKKGSNIYGLIFGSGHPLGIEKFIDTCWKIDPERGEANYDIDEENISQSQFNLFTNELSRPNRLMSFEHALESKILSQEITSDKDIYLFRILYGFKEAHVKKVINKLIASNKLEGCKLNLTSKICRADAQLTFLKLI
;
A
#
# COMPACT_ATOMS: atom_id res chain seq x y z
N MET A 1 -27.59 -8.60 5.17
CA MET A 1 -26.82 -9.78 4.68
C MET A 1 -26.57 -9.54 3.20
N ILE A 2 -25.32 -9.43 2.75
CA ILE A 2 -25.01 -9.18 1.33
C ILE A 2 -25.15 -10.52 0.59
N PRO A 3 -26.20 -10.77 -0.20
CA PRO A 3 -26.52 -12.12 -0.70
C PRO A 3 -25.55 -12.65 -1.77
N TYR A 4 -24.62 -11.81 -2.22
CA TYR A 4 -23.83 -12.04 -3.44
C TYR A 4 -22.33 -12.22 -3.19
N ILE A 5 -21.87 -12.05 -1.93
CA ILE A 5 -20.47 -12.25 -1.55
C ILE A 5 -20.43 -13.45 -0.61
N ASN A 6 -19.80 -14.53 -1.06
CA ASN A 6 -19.85 -15.84 -0.43
C ASN A 6 -18.88 -15.93 0.77
N ILE A 7 -19.01 -15.00 1.71
CA ILE A 7 -18.27 -14.94 2.98
C ILE A 7 -19.18 -15.45 4.08
N ALA A 8 -18.65 -16.31 4.96
CA ALA A 8 -19.44 -16.89 6.04
C ALA A 8 -19.98 -15.79 6.98
N PRO A 9 -21.29 -15.78 7.34
CA PRO A 9 -21.85 -14.77 8.23
C PRO A 9 -21.11 -14.65 9.57
N ALA A 10 -20.64 -15.78 10.10
CA ALA A 10 -19.86 -15.83 11.34
C ALA A 10 -18.50 -15.11 11.26
N GLU A 11 -17.89 -15.01 10.07
CA GLU A 11 -16.65 -14.24 9.88
C GLU A 11 -16.92 -12.74 9.83
N ILE A 12 -18.06 -12.35 9.26
CA ILE A 12 -18.49 -10.96 9.20
C ILE A 12 -18.79 -10.44 10.61
N GLU A 13 -19.54 -11.21 11.41
CA GLU A 13 -19.92 -10.84 12.78
C GLU A 13 -18.70 -10.70 13.72
N LYS A 14 -17.66 -11.51 13.51
CA LYS A 14 -16.42 -11.44 14.29
C LYS A 14 -15.48 -10.32 13.85
N THR A 15 -15.67 -9.76 12.66
CA THR A 15 -14.78 -8.75 12.11
C THR A 15 -15.24 -7.35 12.54
N PRO A 16 -14.38 -6.56 13.21
CA PRO A 16 -14.71 -5.18 13.55
C PRO A 16 -15.11 -4.38 12.31
N HIS A 17 -16.10 -3.48 12.44
CA HIS A 17 -16.67 -2.75 11.30
C HIS A 17 -15.60 -2.06 10.42
N TYR A 18 -14.58 -1.47 11.04
CA TYR A 18 -13.49 -0.80 10.34
C TYR A 18 -12.57 -1.76 9.57
N LYS A 19 -12.56 -3.07 9.85
CA LYS A 19 -11.77 -4.09 9.14
C LYS A 19 -12.54 -4.83 8.05
N ILE A 20 -13.86 -4.62 7.93
CA ILE A 20 -14.70 -5.34 6.95
C ILE A 20 -14.19 -5.14 5.52
N HIS A 21 -13.75 -3.94 5.16
CA HIS A 21 -13.22 -3.67 3.82
C HIS A 21 -11.97 -4.52 3.49
N LYS A 22 -11.12 -4.82 4.50
CA LYS A 22 -9.95 -5.70 4.36
C LYS A 22 -10.36 -7.16 4.20
N LEU A 23 -11.37 -7.61 4.96
CA LEU A 23 -11.93 -8.97 4.83
C LEU A 23 -12.46 -9.21 3.41
N VAL A 24 -13.30 -8.30 2.92
CA VAL A 24 -13.91 -8.42 1.59
C VAL A 24 -12.83 -8.33 0.49
N LEU A 25 -11.84 -7.44 0.63
CA LEU A 25 -10.70 -7.36 -0.29
C LEU A 25 -9.93 -8.68 -0.38
N ASN A 26 -9.66 -9.31 0.76
CA ASN A 26 -8.94 -10.59 0.80
C ASN A 26 -9.75 -11.72 0.17
N HIS A 27 -11.06 -11.77 0.42
CA HIS A 27 -11.94 -12.72 -0.26
C HIS A 27 -11.85 -12.58 -1.79
N PHE A 28 -11.92 -11.35 -2.32
CA PHE A 28 -11.75 -11.14 -3.76
C PHE A 28 -10.36 -11.53 -4.28
N ARG A 29 -9.29 -11.35 -3.48
CA ARG A 29 -7.94 -11.80 -3.85
C ARG A 29 -7.87 -13.32 -4.00
N GLU A 30 -8.55 -14.07 -3.14
CA GLU A 30 -8.59 -15.54 -3.21
C GLU A 30 -9.34 -16.05 -4.44
N LEU A 31 -10.35 -15.29 -4.91
CA LEU A 31 -11.08 -15.61 -6.13
C LEU A 31 -10.28 -15.34 -7.42
N VAL A 32 -9.20 -14.55 -7.37
CA VAL A 32 -8.35 -14.30 -8.53
C VAL A 32 -7.54 -15.57 -8.84
N PRO A 33 -7.62 -16.12 -10.07
CA PRO A 33 -6.82 -17.28 -10.45
C PRO A 33 -5.32 -16.99 -10.34
N LYS A 34 -4.57 -17.91 -9.70
CA LYS A 34 -3.13 -17.74 -9.45
C LYS A 34 -2.30 -17.48 -10.72
N GLN A 35 -2.78 -17.91 -11.88
CA GLN A 35 -2.09 -17.72 -13.17
C GLN A 35 -2.32 -16.32 -13.77
N LYS A 36 -3.27 -15.53 -13.24
CA LYS A 36 -3.58 -14.20 -13.76
C LYS A 36 -2.95 -13.12 -12.89
N LYS A 37 -2.23 -12.20 -13.53
CA LYS A 37 -1.77 -10.96 -12.88
C LYS A 37 -2.96 -10.02 -12.76
N TYR A 38 -3.43 -9.83 -11.53
CA TYR A 38 -4.52 -8.91 -11.23
C TYR A 38 -4.22 -8.19 -9.92
N TYR A 39 -4.40 -6.87 -9.93
CA TYR A 39 -4.11 -6.01 -8.79
C TYR A 39 -5.43 -5.56 -8.17
N LEU A 40 -5.54 -5.70 -6.85
CA LEU A 40 -6.71 -5.33 -6.08
C LEU A 40 -6.29 -4.38 -4.95
N SER A 41 -7.04 -3.30 -4.80
CA SER A 41 -6.96 -2.38 -3.67
C SER A 41 -8.35 -1.97 -3.22
N SER A 42 -8.45 -1.43 -2.02
CA SER A 42 -9.71 -0.97 -1.42
C SER A 42 -9.59 0.45 -0.89
N PHE A 43 -10.72 1.14 -0.82
CA PHE A 43 -10.83 2.44 -0.17
C PHE A 43 -12.16 2.52 0.58
N SER A 44 -12.18 3.14 1.76
CA SER A 44 -13.38 3.31 2.56
C SER A 44 -13.91 4.74 2.49
N LEU A 45 -15.21 4.87 2.23
CA LEU A 45 -15.90 6.15 2.09
C LEU A 45 -16.99 6.28 3.15
N LYS A 46 -16.91 7.30 4.00
CA LYS A 46 -17.97 7.69 4.92
C LYS A 46 -18.76 8.85 4.34
N LYS A 47 -20.09 8.70 4.29
CA LYS A 47 -21.04 9.76 3.89
C LYS A 47 -22.19 9.81 4.89
N GLY A 48 -22.18 10.81 5.76
CA GLY A 48 -23.07 10.88 6.92
C GLY A 48 -22.81 9.71 7.87
N SER A 49 -23.88 8.99 8.24
CA SER A 49 -23.83 7.81 9.10
C SER A 49 -23.38 6.53 8.38
N ASN A 50 -23.30 6.55 7.04
CA ASN A 50 -23.06 5.35 6.24
C ASN A 50 -21.58 5.21 5.86
N ILE A 51 -21.09 3.98 5.94
CA ILE A 51 -19.73 3.59 5.50
C ILE A 51 -19.87 2.68 4.28
N TYR A 52 -19.16 3.03 3.20
CA TYR A 52 -19.10 2.30 1.95
C TYR A 52 -17.67 1.79 1.74
N GLY A 53 -17.53 0.52 1.34
CA GLY A 53 -16.27 -0.04 0.89
C GLY A 53 -16.21 -0.04 -0.63
N LEU A 54 -15.17 0.56 -1.20
CA LEU A 54 -14.86 0.49 -2.62
C LEU A 54 -13.72 -0.51 -2.83
N ILE A 55 -13.91 -1.47 -3.73
CA ILE A 55 -12.86 -2.39 -4.16
C ILE A 55 -12.61 -2.15 -5.63
N PHE A 56 -11.36 -1.86 -5.97
CA PHE A 56 -10.94 -1.59 -7.33
C PHE A 56 -9.94 -2.64 -7.78
N GLY A 57 -10.16 -3.12 -9.01
CA GLY A 57 -9.34 -4.15 -9.65
C GLY A 57 -8.82 -3.72 -11.01
N SER A 58 -7.58 -4.08 -11.32
CA SER A 58 -7.00 -3.83 -12.63
C SER A 58 -6.05 -4.96 -13.02
N GLY A 59 -6.12 -5.41 -14.28
CA GLY A 59 -5.11 -6.30 -14.87
C GLY A 59 -3.81 -5.57 -15.23
N HIS A 60 -3.84 -4.24 -15.31
CA HIS A 60 -2.69 -3.42 -15.70
C HIS A 60 -2.15 -2.61 -14.50
N PRO A 61 -0.82 -2.60 -14.24
CA PRO A 61 -0.22 -1.86 -13.13
C PRO A 61 -0.57 -0.36 -13.11
N LEU A 62 -0.55 0.30 -14.28
CA LEU A 62 -0.96 1.70 -14.39
C LEU A 62 -2.41 1.97 -13.92
N GLY A 63 -3.32 1.02 -14.11
CA GLY A 63 -4.72 1.20 -13.69
C GLY A 63 -4.85 1.25 -12.17
N ILE A 64 -4.17 0.34 -11.47
CA ILE A 64 -4.17 0.30 -10.01
C ILE A 64 -3.35 1.47 -9.42
N GLU A 65 -2.27 1.87 -10.09
CA GLU A 65 -1.47 3.04 -9.71
C GLU A 65 -2.32 4.33 -9.68
N LYS A 66 -3.13 4.58 -10.72
CA LYS A 66 -4.05 5.72 -10.77
C LYS A 66 -5.09 5.70 -9.65
N PHE A 67 -5.56 4.50 -9.28
CA PHE A 67 -6.49 4.33 -8.17
C PHE A 67 -5.83 4.70 -6.84
N ILE A 68 -4.66 4.12 -6.56
CA ILE A 68 -3.85 4.42 -5.36
C ILE A 68 -3.55 5.93 -5.29
N ASP A 69 -3.14 6.55 -6.39
CA ASP A 69 -2.86 7.99 -6.42
C ASP A 69 -4.07 8.83 -6.04
N THR A 70 -5.27 8.40 -6.44
CA THR A 70 -6.54 9.05 -6.10
C THR A 70 -6.88 8.87 -4.63
N CYS A 71 -6.72 7.66 -4.08
CA CYS A 71 -6.93 7.38 -2.65
C CYS A 71 -6.09 8.31 -1.78
N TRP A 72 -4.79 8.42 -2.08
CA TRP A 72 -3.87 9.29 -1.36
C TRP A 72 -4.05 10.80 -1.66
N LYS A 73 -4.89 11.19 -2.62
CA LYS A 73 -5.31 12.61 -2.78
C LYS A 73 -6.47 12.93 -1.84
N ILE A 74 -7.35 11.96 -1.60
CA ILE A 74 -8.50 12.10 -0.70
C ILE A 74 -8.05 11.95 0.76
N ASP A 75 -7.13 11.03 1.02
CA ASP A 75 -6.56 10.72 2.33
C ASP A 75 -5.02 10.82 2.25
N PRO A 76 -4.46 12.03 2.46
CA PRO A 76 -3.01 12.25 2.38
C PRO A 76 -2.20 11.56 3.48
N GLU A 77 -2.86 11.11 4.56
CA GLU A 77 -2.18 10.53 5.72
C GLU A 77 -2.03 9.02 5.58
N ARG A 78 -3.10 8.31 5.17
CA ARG A 78 -3.13 6.83 5.19
C ARG A 78 -3.42 6.21 3.83
N GLY A 79 -4.08 6.96 2.94
CA GLY A 79 -4.53 6.49 1.63
C GLY A 79 -5.54 5.34 1.68
N GLU A 80 -6.26 5.16 2.80
CA GLU A 80 -7.22 4.05 3.01
C GLU A 80 -8.67 4.50 3.12
N ALA A 81 -8.92 5.70 3.65
CA ALA A 81 -10.29 6.15 3.90
C ALA A 81 -10.43 7.68 3.91
N ASN A 82 -11.57 8.22 3.52
CA ASN A 82 -11.85 9.67 3.66
C ASN A 82 -12.21 10.10 5.10
N TYR A 83 -11.94 9.25 6.09
CA TYR A 83 -12.20 9.45 7.51
C TYR A 83 -11.17 8.66 8.33
N ASP A 84 -11.04 8.98 9.62
CA ASP A 84 -10.21 8.20 10.54
C ASP A 84 -10.86 6.82 10.80
N ILE A 85 -10.45 5.82 10.02
CA ILE A 85 -11.02 4.47 10.08
C ILE A 85 -10.49 3.65 11.25
N ASP A 86 -9.26 3.91 11.68
CA ASP A 86 -8.58 3.14 12.74
C ASP A 86 -8.67 3.83 14.12
N GLU A 87 -9.40 4.97 14.21
CA GLU A 87 -9.52 5.83 15.40
C GLU A 87 -8.16 6.23 16.00
N GLU A 88 -7.09 6.23 15.18
CA GLU A 88 -5.73 6.46 15.67
C GLU A 88 -5.51 7.92 16.13
N ASN A 89 -6.44 8.84 15.85
CA ASN A 89 -6.32 10.29 16.16
C ASN A 89 -4.97 10.87 15.70
N ILE A 90 -4.40 10.31 14.63
CA ILE A 90 -3.13 10.77 14.09
C ILE A 90 -3.43 12.00 13.25
N SER A 91 -3.17 13.18 13.81
CA SER A 91 -2.90 14.37 13.00
C SER A 91 -1.40 14.44 12.74
N GLN A 92 -0.99 14.69 11.49
CA GLN A 92 0.42 14.97 11.15
C GLN A 92 1.05 16.12 11.97
N SER A 93 0.26 16.93 12.67
CA SER A 93 0.74 18.01 13.56
C SER A 93 0.82 17.62 15.05
N GLN A 94 0.43 16.40 15.42
CA GLN A 94 0.39 15.97 16.83
C GLN A 94 1.62 15.15 17.20
N PHE A 95 2.40 15.71 18.15
CA PHE A 95 3.50 15.01 18.78
C PHE A 95 2.97 13.94 19.72
N ASN A 96 3.61 12.78 19.71
CA ASN A 96 3.42 11.78 20.74
C ASN A 96 4.07 12.28 22.04
N LEU A 97 3.27 12.40 23.11
CA LEU A 97 3.68 12.92 24.41
C LEU A 97 4.83 12.13 25.07
N PHE A 98 5.00 10.85 24.74
CA PHE A 98 5.98 9.97 25.36
C PHE A 98 7.24 9.78 24.53
N THR A 99 7.14 9.84 23.19
CA THR A 99 8.29 9.69 22.29
C THR A 99 8.83 11.02 21.77
N ASN A 100 8.05 12.10 21.90
CA ASN A 100 8.33 13.41 21.32
C ASN A 100 8.56 13.38 19.79
N GLU A 101 8.08 12.31 19.13
CA GLU A 101 8.10 12.14 17.69
C GLU A 101 6.73 12.50 17.09
N LEU A 102 6.72 12.90 15.82
CA LEU A 102 5.50 13.09 15.06
C LEU A 102 4.75 11.76 14.95
N SER A 103 3.46 11.75 15.28
CA SER A 103 2.62 10.57 15.13
C SER A 103 2.58 10.14 13.66
N ARG A 104 3.05 8.92 13.37
CA ARG A 104 3.06 8.34 12.02
C ARG A 104 2.05 7.21 11.94
N PRO A 105 1.34 7.05 10.81
CA PRO A 105 0.46 5.92 10.60
C PRO A 105 1.24 4.61 10.74
N ASN A 106 0.74 3.67 11.55
CA ASN A 106 1.35 2.36 11.77
C ASN A 106 1.60 1.60 10.46
N ARG A 107 0.67 1.76 9.51
CA ARG A 107 0.76 1.16 8.18
C ARG A 107 1.96 1.70 7.38
N LEU A 108 2.23 3.00 7.44
CA LEU A 108 3.38 3.59 6.75
C LEU A 108 4.69 3.06 7.35
N MET A 109 4.80 3.00 8.68
CA MET A 109 5.97 2.44 9.35
C MET A 109 6.19 0.97 8.99
N SER A 110 5.11 0.18 8.98
CA SER A 110 5.13 -1.23 8.59
C SER A 110 5.61 -1.42 7.16
N PHE A 111 5.16 -0.55 6.24
CA PHE A 111 5.62 -0.56 4.86
C PHE A 111 7.09 -0.17 4.72
N GLU A 112 7.52 0.91 5.38
CA GLU A 112 8.93 1.35 5.35
C GLU A 112 9.86 0.25 5.86
N HIS A 113 9.50 -0.40 6.98
CA HIS A 113 10.26 -1.50 7.56
C HIS A 113 10.26 -2.75 6.66
N ALA A 114 9.12 -3.12 6.09
CA ALA A 114 9.01 -4.27 5.19
C ALA A 114 9.84 -4.07 3.91
N LEU A 115 9.81 -2.86 3.33
CA LEU A 115 10.61 -2.52 2.17
C LEU A 115 12.11 -2.55 2.49
N GLU A 116 12.53 -1.93 3.61
CA GLU A 116 13.92 -1.95 4.07
C GLU A 116 14.41 -3.40 4.28
N SER A 117 13.64 -4.22 4.98
CA SER A 117 13.99 -5.63 5.23
C SER A 117 14.12 -6.45 3.96
N LYS A 118 13.21 -6.25 2.98
CA LYS A 118 13.23 -6.98 1.70
C LYS A 118 14.34 -6.55 0.76
N ILE A 119 14.76 -5.29 0.83
CA ILE A 119 15.94 -4.81 0.10
C ILE A 119 17.21 -5.40 0.70
N LEU A 120 17.36 -5.37 2.03
CA LEU A 120 18.55 -5.87 2.71
C LEU A 120 18.72 -7.40 2.59
N SER A 121 17.61 -8.14 2.56
CA SER A 121 17.59 -9.58 2.31
C SER A 121 17.78 -9.97 0.84
N GLN A 122 17.93 -9.00 -0.06
CA GLN A 122 18.06 -9.21 -1.51
C GLN A 122 16.85 -9.91 -2.16
N GLU A 123 15.68 -9.91 -1.51
CA GLU A 123 14.44 -10.37 -2.15
C GLU A 123 13.96 -9.38 -3.22
N ILE A 124 14.21 -8.09 -3.01
CA ILE A 124 13.92 -7.01 -3.96
C ILE A 124 15.25 -6.53 -4.53
N THR A 125 15.50 -6.85 -5.79
CA THR A 125 16.78 -6.54 -6.46
C THR A 125 16.64 -5.52 -7.57
N SER A 126 15.46 -5.34 -8.15
CA SER A 126 15.24 -4.43 -9.28
C SER A 126 14.26 -3.30 -8.98
N ASP A 127 14.39 -2.19 -9.72
CA ASP A 127 13.41 -1.10 -9.72
C ASP A 127 11.99 -1.56 -10.08
N LYS A 128 11.85 -2.58 -10.93
CA LYS A 128 10.57 -3.25 -11.22
C LYS A 128 9.99 -3.94 -10.00
N ASP A 129 10.79 -4.66 -9.22
CA ASP A 129 10.32 -5.33 -8.01
C ASP A 129 9.86 -4.31 -6.97
N ILE A 130 10.60 -3.22 -6.81
CA ILE A 130 10.22 -2.10 -5.95
C ILE A 130 8.88 -1.49 -6.42
N TYR A 131 8.72 -1.28 -7.73
CA TYR A 131 7.50 -0.73 -8.32
C TYR A 131 6.29 -1.66 -8.09
N LEU A 132 6.45 -2.96 -8.30
CA LEU A 132 5.38 -3.92 -8.04
C LEU A 132 5.06 -4.02 -6.55
N PHE A 133 6.09 -4.04 -5.70
CA PHE A 133 5.93 -4.07 -4.25
C PHE A 133 5.14 -2.87 -3.74
N ARG A 134 5.50 -1.64 -4.14
CA ARG A 134 4.75 -0.45 -3.69
C ARG A 134 3.29 -0.48 -4.13
N ILE A 135 2.99 -1.00 -5.32
CA ILE A 135 1.62 -1.06 -5.85
C ILE A 135 0.80 -2.09 -5.08
N LEU A 136 1.38 -3.26 -4.80
CA LEU A 136 0.72 -4.31 -4.03
C LEU A 136 0.37 -3.84 -2.62
N TYR A 137 1.25 -3.03 -2.02
CA TYR A 137 1.02 -2.45 -0.69
C TYR A 137 0.17 -1.18 -0.72
N GLY A 138 -0.09 -0.59 -1.88
CA GLY A 138 -0.94 0.58 -2.04
C GLY A 138 -0.26 1.92 -1.73
N PHE A 139 1.04 2.07 -2.01
CA PHE A 139 1.82 3.27 -1.72
C PHE A 139 2.29 4.03 -2.97
N LYS A 140 2.41 5.35 -2.82
CA LYS A 140 2.98 6.28 -3.80
C LYS A 140 4.50 6.18 -3.91
N GLU A 141 5.03 6.69 -5.03
CA GLU A 141 6.47 6.80 -5.31
C GLU A 141 7.24 7.56 -4.23
N ALA A 142 6.64 8.62 -3.66
CA ALA A 142 7.28 9.46 -2.66
C ALA A 142 7.70 8.68 -1.41
N HIS A 143 6.88 7.71 -0.97
CA HIS A 143 7.19 6.89 0.20
C HIS A 143 8.40 5.98 -0.06
N VAL A 144 8.47 5.39 -1.26
CA VAL A 144 9.63 4.57 -1.67
C VAL A 144 10.90 5.41 -1.69
N LYS A 145 10.87 6.60 -2.32
CA LYS A 145 12.03 7.50 -2.38
C LYS A 145 12.56 7.85 -1.00
N LYS A 146 11.66 8.06 -0.02
CA LYS A 146 12.05 8.33 1.37
C LYS A 146 12.84 7.16 1.98
N VAL A 147 12.41 5.91 1.76
CA VAL A 147 13.15 4.72 2.24
C VAL A 147 14.49 4.56 1.54
N ILE A 148 14.53 4.71 0.21
CA ILE A 148 15.76 4.57 -0.57
C ILE A 148 16.79 5.64 -0.17
N ASN A 149 16.36 6.91 -0.03
CA ASN A 149 17.24 7.99 0.40
C ASN A 149 17.78 7.75 1.83
N LYS A 150 16.96 7.20 2.73
CA LYS A 150 17.40 6.81 4.08
C LYS A 150 18.49 5.72 4.01
N LEU A 151 18.30 4.72 3.15
CA LEU A 151 19.26 3.62 2.98
C LEU A 151 20.59 4.08 2.37
N ILE A 152 20.54 4.96 1.36
CA ILE A 152 21.73 5.60 0.76
C ILE A 152 22.46 6.45 1.82
N ALA A 153 21.73 7.27 2.59
CA ALA A 153 22.33 8.07 3.66
C ALA A 153 22.99 7.22 4.75
N SER A 154 22.48 6.01 4.98
CA SER A 154 23.07 5.04 5.91
C SER A 154 24.20 4.18 5.31
N ASN A 155 24.65 4.48 4.08
CA ASN A 155 25.67 3.72 3.34
C ASN A 155 25.35 2.21 3.17
N LYS A 156 24.07 1.83 3.14
CA LYS A 156 23.65 0.43 2.89
C LYS A 156 23.38 0.15 1.41
N LEU A 157 23.19 1.19 0.61
CA LEU A 157 22.88 1.11 -0.82
C LEU A 157 23.76 2.09 -1.60
N GLU A 158 24.22 1.65 -2.77
CA GLU A 158 24.85 2.52 -3.76
C GLU A 158 23.81 3.50 -4.35
N GLY A 159 24.25 4.73 -4.61
CA GLY A 159 23.41 5.75 -5.24
C GLY A 159 22.97 5.31 -6.63
N CYS A 160 21.66 5.11 -6.82
CA CYS A 160 21.08 4.64 -8.07
C CYS A 160 19.87 5.48 -8.51
N LYS A 161 19.70 5.67 -9.82
CA LYS A 161 18.55 6.36 -10.42
C LYS A 161 17.47 5.34 -10.76
N LEU A 162 16.54 5.11 -9.83
CA LEU A 162 15.45 4.15 -10.00
C LEU A 162 14.32 4.68 -10.90
N ASN A 163 13.81 3.83 -11.79
CA ASN A 163 12.60 4.12 -12.56
C ASN A 163 11.38 3.45 -11.92
N LEU A 164 10.60 4.23 -11.17
CA LEU A 164 9.44 3.76 -10.42
C LEU A 164 8.11 4.06 -11.12
N THR A 165 8.07 4.01 -12.46
CA THR A 165 6.85 4.26 -13.24
C THR A 165 6.31 2.98 -13.88
N SER A 166 5.03 2.96 -14.25
CA SER A 166 4.42 1.84 -15.00
C SER A 166 5.16 1.42 -16.27
N LYS A 167 5.99 2.31 -16.84
CA LYS A 167 6.83 2.00 -18.00
C LYS A 167 7.81 0.87 -17.73
N ILE A 168 8.24 0.67 -16.48
CA ILE A 168 9.15 -0.42 -16.08
C ILE A 168 8.52 -1.82 -16.24
N CYS A 169 7.20 -1.88 -16.34
CA CYS A 169 6.48 -3.14 -16.55
C CYS A 169 6.37 -3.54 -18.03
N ARG A 170 6.83 -2.69 -18.96
CA ARG A 170 6.87 -3.04 -20.38
C ARG A 170 7.98 -4.06 -20.64
N ALA A 171 7.83 -4.85 -21.69
CA ALA A 171 8.80 -5.92 -22.04
C ALA A 171 10.16 -5.36 -22.47
N ASP A 172 10.20 -4.14 -22.99
CA ASP A 172 11.37 -3.42 -23.50
C ASP A 172 12.08 -2.56 -22.44
N ALA A 173 11.64 -2.59 -21.18
CA ALA A 173 12.16 -1.71 -20.15
C ALA A 173 13.54 -2.13 -19.65
N GLN A 174 14.48 -1.19 -19.61
CA GLN A 174 15.78 -1.36 -18.96
C GLN A 174 15.60 -1.31 -17.44
N LEU A 175 15.99 -2.39 -16.76
CA LEU A 175 15.89 -2.53 -15.32
C LEU A 175 17.16 -2.04 -14.64
N THR A 176 16.97 -1.34 -13.53
CA THR A 176 18.08 -0.91 -12.66
C THR A 176 18.14 -1.86 -11.46
N PHE A 177 19.28 -2.51 -11.27
CA PHE A 177 19.51 -3.40 -10.13
C PHE A 177 20.11 -2.62 -8.96
N LEU A 178 19.60 -2.90 -7.77
CA LEU A 178 20.13 -2.39 -6.50
C LEU A 178 21.47 -3.06 -6.20
N LYS A 179 22.43 -2.27 -5.75
CA LYS A 179 23.72 -2.73 -5.26
C LYS A 179 23.86 -2.34 -3.79
N LEU A 180 23.98 -3.34 -2.94
CA LEU A 180 24.28 -3.15 -1.52
C LEU A 180 25.78 -2.88 -1.36
N ILE A 181 26.12 -2.06 -0.36
CA ILE A 181 27.50 -1.72 0.02
C ILE A 181 27.90 -2.53 1.24
#